data_AF-A0A9D4X0L6-F1
#
_entry.id   AF-A0A9D4X0L6-F1
#
_cell.length_a   1.000
_cell.length_b   1.000
_cell.length_c   1.000
_cell.angle_alpha   90.00
_cell.angle_beta   90.00
_cell.angle_gamma   90.00
#
_symmetry.space_group_name_H-M   'P 1'
#
loop_
_entity.id
_entity.type
_entity.pdbx_description
1 polymer ?
#
loop_
_entity_poly.entity_id
_entity_poly.type
_entity_poly.pdbx_seq_one_letter_code
_entity_poly.pdbx_strand_id
1 'polypeptide(L)'
;PSISNQKFVKKFGQSPIFIASTQLVDGEKLNHGKLASQVTEAIHVISCGYEEKTEWGKEVGWIYGSVTEDILTGFKMHCHGWRSIYCIPERPAFKVSSPTNLSNGLQQVFQWALGSIDIFMSKHCPIWYGYKGGLKFLERISYINAIVYPWTSIPLVAYCTLPAVCLLTGKFIIPELNNTAGMWFIALFFCIFTTSVLEMRWSGVTIDEWWRNEQFWVIGGVSANLYAVFIGLFKLITGVNSNFISTSKSTTRDDEDKQHHDKMMFGLNWTTLLIIPTTLLILNMIAMVAGLSHAINNGFVAWGPLFGKLLFSFWVIVHLYPFLKGMIGRNNRTPTIVLVWSILLASFFSVLWVKIDPFLPKSNGPILEECGLDCN
;
A
#
# COMPACT_ATOMS: atom_id res chain seq x y z
N PRO A 1 -1.75 48.00 -17.70
CA PRO A 1 -1.75 46.86 -18.66
C PRO A 1 -0.52 45.92 -18.61
N SER A 2 0.55 46.23 -17.84
CA SER A 2 1.81 45.45 -17.86
C SER A 2 1.89 44.26 -16.88
N ILE A 3 1.14 44.29 -15.76
CA ILE A 3 1.26 43.28 -14.68
C ILE A 3 0.50 41.97 -15.01
N SER A 4 -0.57 42.03 -15.80
CA SER A 4 -1.35 40.84 -16.18
C SER A 4 -0.56 39.92 -17.12
N ASN A 5 0.14 40.50 -18.09
CA ASN A 5 0.84 39.72 -19.12
C ASN A 5 2.01 38.92 -18.53
N GLN A 6 2.76 39.50 -17.59
CA GLN A 6 3.86 38.82 -16.91
C GLN A 6 3.39 37.64 -16.04
N LYS A 7 2.20 37.73 -15.43
CA LYS A 7 1.59 36.61 -14.69
C LYS A 7 1.22 35.46 -15.61
N PHE A 8 0.65 35.73 -16.77
CA PHE A 8 0.31 34.71 -17.76
C PHE A 8 1.56 34.04 -18.33
N VAL A 9 2.61 34.81 -18.63
CA VAL A 9 3.89 34.26 -19.08
C VAL A 9 4.51 33.34 -18.03
N LYS A 10 4.51 33.76 -16.74
CA LYS A 10 4.97 32.89 -15.66
C LYS A 10 4.14 31.61 -15.54
N LYS A 11 2.82 31.70 -15.73
CA LYS A 11 1.89 30.58 -15.54
C LYS A 11 1.92 29.59 -16.71
N PHE A 12 1.89 30.07 -17.95
CA PHE A 12 1.67 29.27 -19.15
C PHE A 12 2.88 29.16 -20.08
N GLY A 13 3.94 29.93 -19.86
CA GLY A 13 5.16 29.94 -20.67
C GLY A 13 5.27 31.16 -21.59
N GLN A 14 6.32 31.19 -22.40
CA GLN A 14 6.69 32.38 -23.18
C GLN A 14 5.92 32.54 -24.49
N SER A 15 5.15 31.54 -24.93
CA SER A 15 4.41 31.61 -26.19
C SER A 15 3.22 32.59 -26.09
N PRO A 16 3.25 33.72 -26.81
CA PRO A 16 2.14 34.67 -26.80
C PRO A 16 0.90 34.10 -27.51
N ILE A 17 1.11 33.23 -28.50
CA ILE A 17 0.05 32.56 -29.25
C ILE A 17 -0.67 31.55 -28.34
N PHE A 18 0.09 30.75 -27.57
CA PHE A 18 -0.50 29.83 -26.61
C PHE A 18 -1.28 30.57 -25.51
N ILE A 19 -0.72 31.64 -24.93
CA ILE A 19 -1.43 32.46 -23.93
C ILE A 19 -2.74 33.00 -24.52
N ALA A 20 -2.69 33.59 -25.71
CA ALA A 20 -3.89 34.09 -26.38
C ALA A 20 -4.93 32.98 -26.61
N SER A 21 -4.49 31.77 -26.95
CA SER A 21 -5.40 30.62 -27.15
C SER A 21 -6.12 30.19 -25.88
N THR A 22 -5.50 30.34 -24.72
CA THR A 22 -6.10 30.01 -23.41
C THR A 22 -7.08 31.07 -22.89
N GLN A 23 -7.12 32.24 -23.53
CA GLN A 23 -7.99 33.36 -23.14
C GLN A 23 -9.26 33.44 -23.99
N LEU A 24 -9.38 32.60 -25.03
CA LEU A 24 -10.58 32.54 -25.86
C LEU A 24 -11.77 32.06 -25.03
N VAL A 25 -12.90 32.76 -25.17
CA VAL A 25 -14.20 32.32 -24.63
C VAL A 25 -14.86 31.36 -25.62
N ASP A 26 -15.70 30.44 -25.14
CA ASP A 26 -16.41 29.45 -25.98
C ASP A 26 -17.02 30.10 -27.24
N GLY A 27 -16.57 29.64 -28.41
CA GLY A 27 -17.01 30.14 -29.72
C GLY A 27 -16.06 31.13 -30.40
N GLU A 28 -15.07 31.69 -29.69
CA GLU A 28 -14.05 32.55 -30.27
C GLU A 28 -12.98 31.72 -31.00
N LYS A 29 -12.59 32.18 -32.19
CA LYS A 29 -11.50 31.58 -32.96
C LYS A 29 -10.35 32.56 -33.04
N LEU A 30 -9.16 32.11 -32.63
CA LEU A 30 -7.95 32.87 -32.87
C LEU A 30 -7.72 32.96 -34.38
N ASN A 31 -7.35 34.13 -34.88
CA ASN A 31 -6.92 34.27 -36.28
C ASN A 31 -5.58 33.56 -36.43
N HIS A 32 -5.66 32.30 -36.83
CA HIS A 32 -4.51 31.47 -37.06
C HIS A 32 -3.77 32.00 -38.29
N GLY A 33 -2.50 32.36 -38.11
CA GLY A 33 -1.61 32.69 -39.23
C GLY A 33 -1.46 31.52 -40.21
N LYS A 34 -0.54 31.64 -41.17
CA LYS A 34 -0.25 30.54 -42.11
C LYS A 34 0.09 29.26 -41.34
N LEU A 35 -0.28 28.09 -41.90
CA LEU A 35 0.01 26.78 -41.30
C LEU A 35 1.48 26.64 -40.85
N ALA A 36 2.41 27.13 -41.66
CA ALA A 36 3.83 27.13 -41.33
C ALA A 36 4.15 27.82 -40.00
N SER A 37 3.55 28.98 -39.71
CA SER A 37 3.78 29.67 -38.43
C SER A 37 3.17 28.92 -37.25
N GLN A 38 2.04 28.23 -37.43
CA GLN A 38 1.44 27.41 -36.37
C GLN A 38 2.31 26.20 -36.04
N VAL A 39 2.88 25.55 -37.04
CA VAL A 39 3.79 24.41 -36.85
C VAL A 39 5.07 24.87 -36.15
N THR A 40 5.65 26.00 -36.55
CA THR A 40 6.82 26.57 -35.86
C THR A 40 6.50 26.88 -34.39
N GLU A 41 5.34 27.46 -34.11
CA GLU A 41 4.91 27.73 -32.74
C GLU A 41 4.69 26.43 -31.94
N ALA A 42 4.06 25.42 -32.53
CA ALA A 42 3.88 24.13 -31.87
C ALA A 42 5.23 23.47 -31.52
N ILE A 43 6.21 23.52 -32.44
CA ILE A 43 7.58 23.03 -32.19
C ILE A 43 8.23 23.79 -31.03
N HIS A 44 8.02 25.10 -30.93
CA HIS A 44 8.51 25.90 -29.82
C HIS A 44 7.86 25.52 -28.47
N VAL A 45 6.53 25.32 -28.45
CA VAL A 45 5.79 24.97 -27.22
C VAL A 45 6.13 23.57 -26.70
N ILE A 46 6.48 22.62 -27.56
CA ILE A 46 6.91 21.27 -27.16
C ILE A 46 8.42 21.15 -26.88
N SER A 47 9.15 22.27 -26.90
CA SER A 47 10.60 22.25 -26.66
C SER A 47 10.91 21.89 -25.20
N CYS A 48 12.08 21.26 -24.97
CA CYS A 48 12.48 20.80 -23.64
C CYS A 48 12.64 21.93 -22.60
N GLY A 49 12.92 23.16 -23.04
CA GLY A 49 13.06 24.33 -22.18
C GLY A 49 11.75 25.06 -21.89
N TYR A 50 10.63 24.66 -22.51
CA TYR A 50 9.39 25.43 -22.44
C TYR A 50 8.83 25.54 -21.02
N GLU A 51 8.98 24.48 -20.22
CA GLU A 51 8.49 24.43 -18.85
C GLU A 51 9.43 25.13 -17.85
N GLU A 52 10.62 25.56 -18.27
CA GLU A 52 11.60 26.16 -17.38
C GLU A 52 11.08 27.48 -16.79
N LYS A 53 11.16 27.60 -15.45
CA LYS A 53 10.65 28.75 -14.67
C LYS A 53 9.16 29.06 -14.87
N THR A 54 8.40 28.11 -15.41
CA THR A 54 6.94 28.19 -15.48
C THR A 54 6.26 27.51 -14.30
N GLU A 55 4.93 27.61 -14.23
CA GLU A 55 4.09 26.90 -13.26
C GLU A 55 3.54 25.55 -13.79
N TRP A 56 3.94 25.13 -15.00
CA TRP A 56 3.67 23.79 -15.52
C TRP A 56 4.22 22.73 -14.57
N GLY A 57 3.43 21.68 -14.32
CA GLY A 57 3.79 20.61 -13.38
C GLY A 57 3.65 20.97 -11.91
N LYS A 58 3.61 22.26 -11.56
CA LYS A 58 3.54 22.73 -10.16
C LYS A 58 2.11 23.10 -9.77
N GLU A 59 1.45 23.88 -10.62
CA GLU A 59 0.11 24.42 -10.40
C GLU A 59 -0.78 24.28 -11.64
N VAL A 60 -0.19 23.95 -12.79
CA VAL A 60 -0.88 23.83 -14.09
C VAL A 60 -0.55 22.49 -14.72
N GLY A 61 -1.56 21.85 -15.31
CA GLY A 61 -1.43 20.54 -15.95
C GLY A 61 -1.39 19.39 -14.95
N TRP A 62 -0.70 18.32 -15.32
CA TRP A 62 -0.43 17.16 -14.45
C TRP A 62 0.57 17.54 -13.37
N ILE A 63 0.26 17.27 -12.10
CA ILE A 63 1.12 17.67 -10.99
C ILE A 63 2.30 16.72 -10.84
N TYR A 64 3.52 17.26 -10.87
CA TYR A 64 4.76 16.49 -10.82
C TYR A 64 5.14 16.09 -9.39
N GLY A 65 5.88 14.99 -9.26
CA GLY A 65 6.59 14.61 -8.02
C GLY A 65 6.05 13.38 -7.28
N SER A 66 4.97 12.75 -7.76
CA SER A 66 4.52 11.43 -7.32
C SER A 66 4.36 10.49 -8.51
N VAL A 67 4.56 9.19 -8.28
CA VAL A 67 4.26 8.12 -9.25
C VAL A 67 2.76 7.98 -9.52
N THR A 68 1.93 8.52 -8.62
CA THR A 68 0.47 8.59 -8.77
C THR A 68 0.05 10.04 -8.98
N GLU A 69 0.49 10.64 -10.09
CA GLU A 69 0.13 12.02 -10.44
C GLU A 69 -1.36 12.21 -10.71
N ASP A 70 -2.07 11.13 -11.03
CA ASP A 70 -3.51 11.08 -11.31
C ASP A 70 -4.37 11.50 -10.11
N ILE A 71 -4.20 10.84 -8.97
CA ILE A 71 -4.91 11.18 -7.74
C ILE A 71 -4.49 12.56 -7.23
N LEU A 72 -3.22 12.92 -7.36
CA LEU A 72 -2.69 14.22 -6.94
C LEU A 72 -3.30 15.38 -7.76
N THR A 73 -3.37 15.21 -9.07
CA THR A 73 -3.95 16.20 -9.99
C THR A 73 -5.45 16.34 -9.73
N GLY A 74 -6.18 15.24 -9.59
CA GLY A 74 -7.60 15.26 -9.24
C GLY A 74 -7.87 15.96 -7.91
N PHE A 75 -7.09 15.63 -6.87
CA PHE A 75 -7.17 16.29 -5.56
C PHE A 75 -6.95 17.81 -5.67
N LYS A 76 -5.91 18.24 -6.40
CA LYS A 76 -5.62 19.65 -6.62
C LYS A 76 -6.77 20.36 -7.33
N MET A 77 -7.37 19.75 -8.35
CA MET A 77 -8.53 20.30 -9.05
C MET A 77 -9.75 20.42 -8.11
N HIS A 78 -10.05 19.40 -7.30
CA HIS A 78 -11.17 19.48 -6.36
C HIS A 78 -10.94 20.51 -5.25
N CYS A 79 -9.68 20.72 -4.80
CA CYS A 79 -9.33 21.87 -3.95
C CYS A 79 -9.56 23.23 -4.62
N HIS A 80 -9.67 23.29 -5.96
CA HIS A 80 -10.07 24.48 -6.69
C HIS A 80 -11.59 24.57 -6.92
N GLY A 81 -12.38 23.66 -6.35
CA GLY A 81 -13.85 23.66 -6.41
C GLY A 81 -14.42 22.93 -7.62
N TRP A 82 -13.59 22.27 -8.43
CA TRP A 82 -14.07 21.41 -9.51
C TRP A 82 -14.81 20.19 -8.97
N ARG A 83 -15.81 19.73 -9.73
CA ARG A 83 -16.60 18.54 -9.41
C ARG A 83 -16.42 17.50 -10.51
N SER A 84 -16.09 16.27 -10.14
CA SER A 84 -16.05 15.13 -11.04
C SER A 84 -17.40 14.39 -11.07
N ILE A 85 -17.64 13.67 -12.17
CA ILE A 85 -18.82 12.83 -12.37
C ILE A 85 -18.35 11.41 -12.65
N TYR A 86 -18.91 10.44 -11.92
CA TYR A 86 -18.68 9.02 -12.14
C TYR A 86 -19.91 8.43 -12.85
N CYS A 87 -19.71 7.90 -14.06
CA CYS A 87 -20.79 7.39 -14.91
C CYS A 87 -20.55 5.91 -15.23
N ILE A 88 -21.56 5.07 -15.00
CA ILE A 88 -21.52 3.63 -15.29
C ILE A 88 -22.54 3.33 -16.39
N PRO A 89 -22.12 3.29 -17.67
CA PRO A 89 -22.99 2.87 -18.76
C PRO A 89 -23.28 1.37 -18.68
N GLU A 90 -24.40 0.94 -19.28
CA GLU A 90 -24.83 -0.47 -19.31
C GLU A 90 -23.77 -1.40 -19.93
N ARG A 91 -23.13 -0.94 -21.02
CA ARG A 91 -21.97 -1.62 -21.60
C ARG A 91 -20.69 -0.93 -21.14
N PRO A 92 -19.67 -1.68 -20.66
CA PRO A 92 -18.38 -1.09 -20.34
C PRO A 92 -17.81 -0.31 -21.53
N ALA A 93 -17.72 1.00 -21.39
CA ALA A 93 -17.22 1.91 -22.44
C ALA A 93 -15.70 1.77 -22.65
N PHE A 94 -14.98 1.40 -21.59
CA PHE A 94 -13.55 1.17 -21.61
C PHE A 94 -13.25 -0.24 -21.07
N LYS A 95 -12.46 -1.01 -21.81
CA LYS A 95 -11.95 -2.33 -21.40
C LYS A 95 -10.45 -2.36 -21.59
N VAL A 96 -9.75 -2.86 -20.58
CA VAL A 96 -8.29 -2.98 -20.57
C VAL A 96 -7.93 -4.40 -20.14
N SER A 97 -6.83 -4.92 -20.68
CA SER A 97 -6.28 -6.20 -20.25
C SER A 97 -5.75 -6.11 -18.82
N SER A 98 -6.25 -6.95 -17.92
CA SER A 98 -5.78 -7.05 -16.54
C SER A 98 -4.51 -7.89 -16.45
N PRO A 99 -3.60 -7.63 -15.49
CA PRO A 99 -2.51 -8.54 -15.18
C PRO A 99 -3.03 -9.97 -14.95
N THR A 100 -2.42 -10.95 -15.62
CA THR A 100 -2.78 -12.37 -15.49
C THR A 100 -1.96 -13.11 -14.45
N ASN A 101 -0.86 -12.51 -14.00
CA ASN A 101 0.06 -13.09 -13.03
C ASN A 101 0.07 -12.25 -11.73
N LEU A 102 0.35 -12.92 -10.60
CA LEU A 102 0.39 -12.27 -9.29
C LEU A 102 1.56 -11.28 -9.17
N SER A 103 2.68 -11.55 -9.83
CA SER A 103 3.88 -10.69 -9.80
C SER A 103 3.58 -9.28 -10.29
N ASN A 104 2.98 -9.16 -11.48
CA ASN A 104 2.64 -7.87 -12.08
C ASN A 104 1.55 -7.17 -11.26
N GLY A 105 0.60 -7.92 -10.70
CA GLY A 105 -0.40 -7.36 -9.78
C GLY A 105 0.23 -6.75 -8.53
N LEU A 106 1.17 -7.44 -7.88
CA LEU A 106 1.86 -6.93 -6.70
C LEU A 106 2.78 -5.76 -7.02
N GLN A 107 3.46 -5.78 -8.17
CA GLN A 107 4.27 -4.65 -8.62
C GLN A 107 3.40 -3.42 -8.88
N GLN A 108 2.21 -3.60 -9.45
CA GLN A 108 1.26 -2.50 -9.65
C GLN A 108 0.79 -1.91 -8.32
N VAL A 109 0.37 -2.75 -7.36
CA VAL A 109 -0.02 -2.29 -6.02
C VAL A 109 1.13 -1.59 -5.30
N PHE A 110 2.36 -2.08 -5.48
CA PHE A 110 3.56 -1.46 -4.94
C PHE A 110 3.75 -0.03 -5.46
N GLN A 111 3.59 0.19 -6.78
CA GLN A 111 3.68 1.54 -7.37
C GLN A 111 2.59 2.49 -6.85
N TRP A 112 1.36 1.99 -6.71
CA TRP A 112 0.27 2.77 -6.09
C TRP A 112 0.59 3.16 -4.65
N ALA A 113 1.08 2.21 -3.86
CA ALA A 113 1.45 2.46 -2.47
C ALA A 113 2.59 3.46 -2.38
N LEU A 114 3.62 3.35 -3.24
CA LEU A 114 4.73 4.30 -3.29
C LEU A 114 4.23 5.71 -3.62
N GLY A 115 3.38 5.86 -4.62
CA GLY A 115 2.81 7.15 -5.00
C GLY A 115 1.94 7.78 -3.91
N SER A 116 1.12 6.97 -3.21
CA SER A 116 0.37 7.44 -2.04
C SER A 116 1.29 7.89 -0.90
N ILE A 117 2.38 7.17 -0.62
CA ILE A 117 3.37 7.59 0.38
C ILE A 117 4.09 8.87 -0.04
N ASP A 118 4.43 9.03 -1.32
CA ASP A 118 5.03 10.26 -1.84
C ASP A 118 4.09 11.46 -1.67
N ILE A 119 2.79 11.29 -1.95
CA ILE A 119 1.80 12.35 -1.73
C ILE A 119 1.66 12.66 -0.24
N PHE A 120 1.59 11.64 0.61
CA PHE A 120 1.50 11.79 2.06
C PHE A 120 2.67 12.61 2.62
N MET A 121 3.89 12.34 2.15
CA MET A 121 5.11 13.05 2.58
C MET A 121 5.32 14.39 1.86
N SER A 122 4.53 14.70 0.83
CA SER A 122 4.66 15.94 0.07
C SER A 122 3.96 17.13 0.73
N LYS A 123 4.21 18.34 0.18
CA LYS A 123 3.46 19.56 0.51
C LYS A 123 1.96 19.46 0.19
N HIS A 124 1.54 18.50 -0.64
CA HIS A 124 0.18 18.33 -1.12
C HIS A 124 -0.63 17.28 -0.36
N CYS A 125 -0.23 16.89 0.86
CA CYS A 125 -0.99 15.92 1.63
C CYS A 125 -2.39 16.46 2.03
N PRO A 126 -3.47 15.69 1.83
CA PRO A 126 -4.84 16.09 2.17
C PRO A 126 -5.07 16.47 3.65
N ILE A 127 -4.17 16.05 4.55
CA ILE A 127 -4.25 16.34 5.98
C ILE A 127 -3.97 17.81 6.30
N TRP A 128 -3.03 18.46 5.60
CA TRP A 128 -2.64 19.86 5.85
C TRP A 128 -2.79 20.79 4.65
N TYR A 129 -2.97 20.25 3.44
CA TYR A 129 -3.09 21.04 2.22
C TYR A 129 -4.54 21.35 1.85
N GLY A 130 -4.76 22.47 1.15
CA GLY A 130 -6.03 22.75 0.48
C GLY A 130 -7.19 23.14 1.41
N TYR A 131 -6.91 23.70 2.58
CA TYR A 131 -7.94 24.21 3.50
C TYR A 131 -8.53 25.57 3.08
N LYS A 132 -7.92 26.23 2.08
CA LYS A 132 -8.34 27.55 1.60
C LYS A 132 -9.55 27.54 0.65
N GLY A 133 -10.21 26.40 0.43
CA GLY A 133 -11.52 26.32 -0.23
C GLY A 133 -11.70 25.13 -1.18
N GLY A 134 -12.92 24.96 -1.71
CA GLY A 134 -13.28 24.02 -2.78
C GLY A 134 -13.65 22.60 -2.35
N LEU A 135 -12.87 21.99 -1.45
CA LEU A 135 -13.01 20.59 -1.09
C LEU A 135 -14.00 20.36 0.07
N LYS A 136 -14.95 19.44 -0.10
CA LYS A 136 -15.91 19.09 0.96
C LYS A 136 -15.24 18.27 2.07
N PHE A 137 -15.83 18.29 3.28
CA PHE A 137 -15.26 17.57 4.43
C PHE A 137 -15.21 16.03 4.23
N LEU A 138 -16.32 15.40 3.83
CA LEU A 138 -16.34 13.95 3.58
C LEU A 138 -15.47 13.55 2.38
N GLU A 139 -15.37 14.42 1.39
CA GLU A 139 -14.46 14.24 0.26
C GLU A 139 -12.99 14.28 0.71
N ARG A 140 -12.64 15.20 1.62
CA ARG A 140 -11.32 15.24 2.24
C ARG A 140 -11.02 13.94 2.99
N ILE A 141 -11.96 13.41 3.78
CA ILE A 141 -11.78 12.12 4.45
C ILE A 141 -11.50 11.01 3.44
N SER A 142 -12.20 11.01 2.31
CA SER A 142 -12.00 10.03 1.23
C SER A 142 -10.57 10.12 0.64
N TYR A 143 -10.09 11.34 0.40
CA TYR A 143 -8.70 11.57 -0.03
C TYR A 143 -7.68 11.16 1.03
N ILE A 144 -7.92 11.48 2.31
CA ILE A 144 -7.04 11.04 3.40
C ILE A 144 -6.96 9.52 3.40
N ASN A 145 -8.09 8.81 3.34
CA ASN A 145 -8.12 7.34 3.29
C ASN A 145 -7.31 6.78 2.11
N ALA A 146 -7.48 7.33 0.91
CA ALA A 146 -6.74 6.90 -0.29
C ALA A 146 -5.23 7.19 -0.25
N ILE A 147 -4.79 8.12 0.60
CA ILE A 147 -3.36 8.44 0.76
C ILE A 147 -2.74 7.66 1.93
N VAL A 148 -3.49 7.46 3.02
CA VAL A 148 -2.96 6.79 4.23
C VAL A 148 -3.10 5.26 4.22
N TYR A 149 -3.85 4.67 3.27
CA TYR A 149 -4.08 3.23 3.25
C TYR A 149 -2.81 2.36 3.35
N PRO A 150 -1.64 2.71 2.76
CA PRO A 150 -0.49 1.83 2.84
C PRO A 150 0.02 1.67 4.28
N TRP A 151 -0.13 2.69 5.13
CA TRP A 151 0.30 2.66 6.53
C TRP A 151 -0.42 1.63 7.39
N THR A 152 -1.61 1.19 6.96
CA THR A 152 -2.35 0.09 7.62
C THR A 152 -1.61 -1.24 7.54
N SER A 153 -0.59 -1.37 6.68
CA SER A 153 0.25 -2.56 6.58
C SER A 153 1.03 -2.87 7.87
N ILE A 154 1.50 -1.86 8.59
CA ILE A 154 2.29 -2.05 9.82
C ILE A 154 1.47 -2.77 10.90
N PRO A 155 0.30 -2.25 11.33
CA PRO A 155 -0.53 -2.97 12.28
C PRO A 155 -1.06 -4.29 11.73
N LEU A 156 -1.29 -4.40 10.41
CA LEU A 156 -1.74 -5.66 9.80
C LEU A 156 -0.70 -6.78 9.92
N VAL A 157 0.58 -6.49 9.65
CA VAL A 157 1.66 -7.49 9.80
C VAL A 157 1.80 -7.93 11.25
N ALA A 158 1.71 -6.99 12.19
CA ALA A 158 1.66 -7.33 13.61
C ALA A 158 0.47 -8.26 13.90
N TYR A 159 -0.75 -7.86 13.49
CA TYR A 159 -1.97 -8.65 13.68
C TYR A 159 -1.87 -10.06 13.11
N CYS A 160 -1.32 -10.25 11.91
CA CYS A 160 -1.13 -11.57 11.29
C CYS A 160 -0.03 -12.42 11.97
N THR A 161 0.86 -11.80 12.74
CA THR A 161 1.93 -12.49 13.49
C THR A 161 1.46 -12.95 14.87
N LEU A 162 0.57 -12.19 15.52
CA LEU A 162 0.13 -12.45 16.90
C LEU A 162 -0.43 -13.87 17.13
N PRO A 163 -1.28 -14.46 16.26
CA PRO A 163 -1.82 -15.80 16.49
C PRO A 163 -0.73 -16.87 16.58
N ALA A 164 0.27 -16.79 15.70
CA ALA A 164 1.37 -17.74 15.70
C ALA A 164 2.22 -17.62 16.97
N VAL A 165 2.50 -16.39 17.41
CA VAL A 165 3.21 -16.14 18.67
C VAL A 165 2.43 -16.67 19.87
N CYS A 166 1.11 -16.46 19.92
CA CYS A 166 0.25 -16.96 20.99
C CYS A 166 0.20 -18.49 21.06
N LEU A 167 0.27 -19.16 19.90
CA LEU A 167 0.32 -20.62 19.80
C LEU A 167 1.67 -21.18 20.24
N LEU A 168 2.78 -20.56 19.83
CA LEU A 168 4.14 -21.03 20.14
C LEU A 168 4.55 -20.76 21.60
N THR A 169 4.15 -19.61 22.16
CA THR A 169 4.53 -19.22 23.53
C THR A 169 3.57 -19.76 24.59
N GLY A 170 2.41 -20.29 24.19
CA GLY A 170 1.34 -20.69 25.11
C GLY A 170 0.60 -19.51 25.76
N LYS A 171 1.11 -18.27 25.67
CA LYS A 171 0.45 -17.08 26.21
C LYS A 171 -0.74 -16.65 25.33
N PHE A 172 -1.78 -16.10 25.94
CA PHE A 172 -2.90 -15.50 25.21
C PHE A 172 -2.96 -14.02 25.56
N ILE A 173 -3.02 -13.16 24.55
CA ILE A 173 -2.95 -11.70 24.72
C ILE A 173 -4.25 -11.15 25.30
N ILE A 174 -5.38 -11.80 24.98
CA ILE A 174 -6.69 -11.45 25.51
C ILE A 174 -6.90 -12.28 26.78
N PRO A 175 -7.28 -11.70 27.93
CA PRO A 175 -7.64 -12.48 29.10
C PRO A 175 -8.89 -13.33 28.81
N GLU A 176 -9.17 -14.34 29.63
CA GLU A 176 -10.41 -15.10 29.49
C GLU A 176 -11.63 -14.16 29.49
N LEU A 177 -12.46 -14.26 28.45
CA LEU A 177 -13.61 -13.39 28.27
C LEU A 177 -14.64 -13.74 29.34
N ASN A 178 -14.95 -12.79 30.22
CA ASN A 178 -16.13 -12.90 31.08
C ASN A 178 -17.41 -12.84 30.21
N ASN A 179 -18.56 -13.20 30.79
CA ASN A 179 -19.83 -13.25 30.06
C ASN A 179 -20.14 -11.94 29.31
N THR A 180 -19.85 -10.79 29.92
CA THR A 180 -20.07 -9.48 29.31
C THR A 180 -19.15 -9.22 28.12
N ALA A 181 -17.86 -9.52 28.24
CA ALA A 181 -16.89 -9.36 27.16
C ALA A 181 -17.17 -10.33 26.01
N GLY A 182 -17.62 -11.56 26.32
CA GLY A 182 -18.09 -12.52 25.33
C GLY A 182 -19.29 -12.01 24.52
N MET A 183 -20.27 -11.37 25.17
CA MET A 183 -21.40 -10.75 24.48
C MET A 183 -20.97 -9.62 23.54
N TRP A 184 -20.07 -8.74 23.98
CA TRP A 184 -19.52 -7.68 23.12
C TRP A 184 -18.76 -8.25 21.92
N PHE A 185 -17.98 -9.31 22.12
CA PHE A 185 -17.26 -9.99 21.06
C PHE A 185 -18.23 -10.58 20.01
N ILE A 186 -19.27 -11.29 20.44
CA ILE A 186 -20.28 -11.85 19.54
C ILE A 186 -21.04 -10.73 18.80
N ALA A 187 -21.43 -9.66 19.51
CA ALA A 187 -22.11 -8.52 18.91
C ALA A 187 -21.27 -7.85 17.81
N LEU A 188 -19.95 -7.71 18.02
CA LEU A 188 -19.03 -7.17 17.02
C LEU A 188 -19.04 -8.02 15.74
N PHE A 189 -18.87 -9.34 15.86
CA PHE A 189 -18.90 -10.23 14.69
C PHE A 189 -20.24 -10.19 13.98
N PHE A 190 -21.34 -10.20 14.73
CA PHE A 190 -22.68 -10.10 14.16
C PHE A 190 -22.87 -8.79 13.37
N CYS A 191 -22.39 -7.66 13.91
CA CYS A 191 -22.42 -6.37 13.22
C CYS A 191 -21.58 -6.39 11.94
N ILE A 192 -20.37 -6.95 11.97
CA ILE A 192 -19.49 -7.06 10.79
C ILE A 192 -20.19 -7.88 9.69
N PHE A 193 -20.65 -9.09 10.02
CA PHE A 193 -21.31 -9.96 9.04
C PHE A 193 -22.59 -9.33 8.47
N THR A 194 -23.43 -8.74 9.31
CA THR A 194 -24.68 -8.11 8.86
C THR A 194 -24.39 -6.91 7.94
N THR A 195 -23.38 -6.11 8.27
CA THR A 195 -22.96 -4.96 7.46
C THR A 195 -22.45 -5.42 6.10
N SER A 196 -21.56 -6.41 6.04
CA SER A 196 -21.04 -6.94 4.79
C SER A 196 -22.13 -7.54 3.91
N VAL A 197 -23.09 -8.28 4.49
CA VAL A 197 -24.23 -8.84 3.74
C VAL A 197 -25.11 -7.73 3.16
N LEU A 198 -25.38 -6.68 3.94
CA LEU A 198 -26.19 -5.55 3.49
C LEU A 198 -25.50 -4.75 2.36
N GLU A 199 -24.19 -4.55 2.47
CA GLU A 199 -23.37 -3.88 1.46
C GLU A 199 -23.33 -4.66 0.14
N MET A 200 -23.07 -5.97 0.19
CA MET A 200 -23.07 -6.84 -0.99
C MET A 200 -24.46 -6.86 -1.67
N ARG A 201 -25.53 -6.88 -0.87
CA ARG A 201 -26.90 -6.87 -1.40
C ARG A 201 -27.23 -5.61 -2.20
N TRP A 202 -26.82 -4.44 -1.72
CA TRP A 202 -27.09 -3.17 -2.42
C TRP A 202 -26.16 -2.94 -3.62
N SER A 203 -24.91 -3.38 -3.52
CA SER A 203 -23.90 -3.22 -4.58
C SER A 203 -24.01 -4.24 -5.71
N GLY A 204 -24.68 -5.38 -5.49
CA GLY A 204 -24.75 -6.47 -6.46
C GLY A 204 -23.45 -7.25 -6.62
N VAL A 205 -22.48 -7.05 -5.73
CA VAL A 205 -21.20 -7.76 -5.72
C VAL A 205 -21.39 -9.18 -5.18
N THR A 206 -20.78 -10.15 -5.86
CA THR A 206 -20.87 -11.56 -5.43
C THR A 206 -19.96 -11.84 -4.24
N ILE A 207 -20.31 -12.84 -3.42
CA ILE A 207 -19.51 -13.24 -2.26
C ILE A 207 -18.09 -13.65 -2.65
N ASP A 208 -17.94 -14.28 -3.82
CA ASP A 208 -16.64 -14.71 -4.34
C ASP A 208 -15.76 -13.52 -4.73
N GLU A 209 -16.34 -12.45 -5.28
CA GLU A 209 -15.61 -11.22 -5.61
C GLU A 209 -15.19 -10.48 -4.35
N TRP A 210 -16.10 -10.35 -3.38
CA TRP A 210 -15.82 -9.73 -2.09
C TRP A 210 -14.67 -10.46 -1.37
N TRP A 211 -14.75 -11.78 -1.28
CA TRP A 211 -13.72 -12.58 -0.62
C TRP A 211 -12.36 -12.51 -1.31
N ARG A 212 -12.33 -12.55 -2.65
CA ARG A 212 -11.06 -12.37 -3.40
C ARG A 212 -10.45 -10.99 -3.16
N ASN A 213 -11.28 -9.95 -3.02
CA ASN A 213 -10.81 -8.61 -2.70
C ASN A 213 -10.20 -8.55 -1.30
N GLU A 214 -10.83 -9.14 -0.29
CA GLU A 214 -10.28 -9.24 1.08
C GLU A 214 -8.94 -9.98 1.12
N GLN A 215 -8.84 -11.12 0.42
CA GLN A 215 -7.57 -11.85 0.29
C GLN A 215 -6.49 -10.99 -0.36
N PHE A 216 -6.83 -10.28 -1.45
CA PHE A 216 -5.89 -9.41 -2.14
C PHE A 216 -5.46 -8.21 -1.28
N TRP A 217 -6.38 -7.65 -0.49
CA TRP A 217 -6.08 -6.58 0.46
C TRP A 217 -5.09 -7.04 1.54
N VAL A 218 -5.31 -8.21 2.16
CA VAL A 218 -4.37 -8.77 3.15
C VAL A 218 -3.01 -9.02 2.52
N ILE A 219 -2.97 -9.68 1.35
CA ILE A 219 -1.72 -10.00 0.64
C ILE A 219 -0.97 -8.71 0.28
N GLY A 220 -1.63 -7.73 -0.35
CA GLY A 220 -1.03 -6.44 -0.71
C GLY A 220 -0.56 -5.66 0.51
N GLY A 221 -1.32 -5.73 1.62
CA GLY A 221 -0.99 -5.14 2.91
C GLY A 221 0.31 -5.69 3.49
N VAL A 222 0.43 -7.01 3.64
CA VAL A 222 1.62 -7.64 4.24
C VAL A 222 2.84 -7.70 3.31
N SER A 223 2.68 -7.33 2.03
CA SER A 223 3.76 -7.28 1.04
C SER A 223 4.04 -5.87 0.52
N ALA A 224 3.39 -5.50 -0.59
CA ALA A 224 3.64 -4.31 -1.38
C ALA A 224 3.52 -3.02 -0.56
N ASN A 225 2.44 -2.88 0.21
CA ASN A 225 2.18 -1.69 1.02
C ASN A 225 3.25 -1.53 2.11
N LEU A 226 3.58 -2.60 2.83
CA LEU A 226 4.61 -2.56 3.86
C LEU A 226 5.97 -2.17 3.26
N TYR A 227 6.33 -2.74 2.12
CA TYR A 227 7.60 -2.44 1.48
C TYR A 227 7.67 -0.98 1.00
N ALA A 228 6.57 -0.46 0.43
CA ALA A 228 6.46 0.94 0.02
C ALA A 228 6.57 1.90 1.21
N VAL A 229 5.95 1.58 2.36
CA VAL A 229 6.08 2.37 3.58
C VAL A 229 7.54 2.44 4.05
N PHE A 230 8.25 1.32 4.08
CA PHE A 230 9.67 1.31 4.47
C PHE A 230 10.56 2.10 3.51
N ILE A 231 10.32 1.99 2.20
CA ILE A 231 11.05 2.79 1.19
C ILE A 231 10.75 4.28 1.36
N GLY A 232 9.49 4.66 1.55
CA GLY A 232 9.12 6.06 1.76
C GLY A 232 9.71 6.65 3.05
N LEU A 233 9.74 5.88 4.14
CA LEU A 233 10.44 6.27 5.37
C LEU A 233 11.95 6.43 5.13
N PHE A 234 12.57 5.52 4.39
CA PHE A 234 13.99 5.62 4.04
C PHE A 234 14.28 6.86 3.17
N LYS A 235 13.40 7.16 2.20
CA LYS A 235 13.48 8.37 1.37
C LYS A 235 13.40 9.64 2.22
N LEU A 236 12.50 9.68 3.20
CA LEU A 236 12.38 10.80 4.13
C LEU A 236 13.67 11.02 4.94
N ILE A 237 14.30 9.96 5.43
CA ILE A 237 15.53 10.04 6.24
C ILE A 237 16.74 10.47 5.40
N THR A 238 16.85 9.97 4.16
CA THR A 238 18.02 10.20 3.31
C THR A 238 17.95 11.48 2.49
N GLY A 239 16.75 12.07 2.30
CA GLY A 239 16.57 13.28 1.49
C GLY A 239 16.87 13.10 0.00
N VAL A 240 17.12 11.87 -0.46
CA VAL A 240 17.44 11.58 -1.87
C VAL A 240 16.13 11.45 -2.66
N ASN A 241 15.85 12.43 -3.51
CA ASN A 241 14.73 12.36 -4.46
C ASN A 241 14.96 11.22 -5.45
N SER A 242 14.19 10.15 -5.27
CA SER A 242 14.25 8.97 -6.12
C SER A 242 13.52 9.18 -7.46
N ASN A 243 13.88 10.23 -8.20
CA ASN A 243 13.54 10.33 -9.63
C ASN A 243 14.14 9.15 -10.43
N PHE A 244 15.02 8.38 -9.79
CA PHE A 244 15.51 7.07 -10.22
C PHE A 244 14.49 5.92 -10.07
N ILE A 245 13.26 6.11 -9.57
CA ILE A 245 12.23 5.03 -9.45
C ILE A 245 11.11 5.18 -10.48
N SER A 246 11.13 6.25 -11.28
CA SER A 246 10.12 6.40 -12.31
C SER A 246 10.40 5.39 -13.43
N THR A 247 9.47 4.46 -13.62
CA THR A 247 9.47 3.48 -14.69
C THR A 247 9.62 4.26 -16.00
N SER A 248 10.73 4.10 -16.70
CA SER A 248 10.79 4.53 -18.09
C SER A 248 9.77 3.67 -18.85
N LYS A 249 8.56 4.20 -19.04
CA LYS A 249 7.69 3.73 -20.13
C LYS A 249 8.38 4.15 -21.43
N SER A 250 9.38 3.38 -21.86
CA SER A 250 9.87 3.47 -23.23
C SER A 250 8.84 2.79 -24.14
N THR A 251 8.21 3.61 -24.96
CA THR A 251 7.59 3.16 -26.20
C THR A 251 8.71 2.71 -27.14
N THR A 252 9.16 1.47 -27.01
CA THR A 252 9.90 0.79 -28.08
C THR A 252 9.52 -0.68 -28.09
N ARG A 253 9.17 -1.12 -29.30
CA ARG A 253 9.03 -2.51 -29.70
C ARG A 253 10.33 -3.23 -29.38
N ASP A 254 10.26 -4.24 -28.54
CA ASP A 254 10.93 -5.54 -28.63
C ASP A 254 10.83 -6.22 -27.26
N ASP A 255 10.32 -7.46 -27.24
CA ASP A 255 9.86 -8.15 -26.03
C ASP A 255 11.00 -8.70 -25.15
N GLU A 256 12.26 -8.53 -25.55
CA GLU A 256 13.43 -9.03 -24.82
C GLU A 256 14.05 -7.97 -23.89
N ASP A 257 13.96 -6.68 -24.22
CA ASP A 257 14.60 -5.59 -23.45
C ASP A 257 13.78 -5.13 -22.22
N LYS A 258 12.47 -5.39 -22.20
CA LYS A 258 11.60 -5.11 -21.02
C LYS A 258 12.06 -5.87 -19.78
N GLN A 259 12.50 -7.12 -19.96
CA GLN A 259 12.94 -7.96 -18.85
C GLN A 259 14.29 -7.50 -18.24
N HIS A 260 15.08 -6.75 -19.01
CA HIS A 260 16.38 -6.26 -18.57
C HIS A 260 16.32 -4.88 -17.91
N HIS A 261 15.39 -4.01 -18.31
CA HIS A 261 15.23 -2.66 -17.76
C HIS A 261 14.48 -2.64 -16.41
N ASP A 262 13.50 -3.52 -16.21
CA ASP A 262 12.79 -3.68 -14.92
C ASP A 262 13.72 -4.09 -13.75
N LYS A 263 14.92 -4.60 -14.04
CA LYS A 263 15.91 -5.01 -13.04
C LYS A 263 16.67 -3.86 -12.37
N MET A 264 16.73 -2.66 -12.96
CA MET A 264 17.86 -1.76 -12.68
C MET A 264 17.58 -0.58 -11.74
N MET A 265 16.35 -0.29 -11.36
CA MET A 265 16.05 0.99 -10.69
C MET A 265 15.67 0.92 -9.22
N PHE A 266 15.48 -0.28 -8.67
CA PHE A 266 15.78 -0.75 -7.31
C PHE A 266 15.69 -2.26 -7.45
N GLY A 267 16.70 -3.04 -7.05
CA GLY A 267 16.78 -4.50 -7.22
C GLY A 267 15.75 -5.30 -6.42
N LEU A 268 14.49 -4.84 -6.33
CA LEU A 268 13.39 -5.65 -5.87
C LEU A 268 12.96 -6.58 -7.00
N ASN A 269 13.61 -7.73 -7.02
CA ASN A 269 12.99 -8.90 -7.59
C ASN A 269 11.61 -9.06 -6.92
N TRP A 270 10.56 -9.33 -7.68
CA TRP A 270 9.21 -9.64 -7.17
C TRP A 270 9.23 -10.65 -6.01
N THR A 271 10.24 -11.52 -6.00
CA THR A 271 10.56 -12.48 -4.93
C THR A 271 10.74 -11.83 -3.56
N THR A 272 11.19 -10.58 -3.48
CA THR A 272 11.36 -9.84 -2.23
C THR A 272 10.01 -9.45 -1.62
N LEU A 273 9.04 -9.05 -2.46
CA LEU A 273 7.66 -8.78 -2.02
C LEU A 273 7.00 -10.04 -1.43
N LEU A 274 7.51 -11.22 -1.79
CA LEU A 274 6.98 -12.49 -1.36
C LEU A 274 7.45 -12.92 0.03
N ILE A 275 8.59 -12.40 0.52
CA ILE A 275 9.26 -12.89 1.73
C ILE A 275 8.36 -12.79 2.97
N ILE A 276 7.69 -11.65 3.18
CA ILE A 276 6.87 -11.45 4.38
C ILE A 276 5.59 -12.31 4.35
N PRO A 277 4.80 -12.34 3.24
CA PRO A 277 3.68 -13.26 3.13
C PRO A 277 4.06 -14.74 3.32
N THR A 278 5.17 -15.21 2.71
CA THR A 278 5.63 -16.59 2.90
C THR A 278 6.03 -16.85 4.34
N THR A 279 6.73 -15.91 4.98
CA THR A 279 7.15 -16.00 6.38
C THR A 279 5.94 -16.13 7.30
N LEU A 280 4.94 -15.25 7.15
CA LEU A 280 3.72 -15.27 7.97
C LEU A 280 2.93 -16.57 7.80
N LEU A 281 2.85 -17.06 6.56
CA LEU A 281 2.18 -18.32 6.24
C LEU A 281 2.89 -19.52 6.88
N ILE A 282 4.20 -19.65 6.70
CA ILE A 282 5.00 -20.76 7.28
C ILE A 282 4.94 -20.69 8.81
N LEU A 283 5.10 -19.50 9.38
CA LEU A 283 5.06 -19.28 10.82
C LEU A 283 3.71 -19.72 11.42
N ASN A 284 2.59 -19.30 10.83
CA ASN A 284 1.26 -19.70 11.30
C ASN A 284 1.01 -21.21 11.11
N MET A 285 1.48 -21.82 10.02
CA MET A 285 1.38 -23.27 9.82
C MET A 285 2.15 -24.06 10.88
N ILE A 286 3.41 -23.69 11.14
CA ILE A 286 4.24 -24.33 12.19
C ILE A 286 3.59 -24.14 13.55
N ALA A 287 3.12 -22.93 13.85
CA ALA A 287 2.48 -22.61 15.11
C ALA A 287 1.18 -23.40 15.35
N MET A 288 0.37 -23.60 14.32
CA MET A 288 -0.82 -24.46 14.41
C MET A 288 -0.46 -25.91 14.76
N VAL A 289 0.55 -26.48 14.09
CA VAL A 289 1.00 -27.86 14.36
C VAL A 289 1.57 -27.98 15.78
N ALA A 290 2.41 -27.02 16.18
CA ALA A 290 3.00 -26.99 17.53
C ALA A 290 1.93 -26.83 18.62
N GLY A 291 0.97 -25.92 18.42
CA GLY A 291 -0.13 -25.69 19.36
C GLY A 291 -1.05 -26.90 19.51
N LEU A 292 -1.37 -27.59 18.40
CA LEU A 292 -2.17 -28.81 18.43
C LEU A 292 -1.43 -29.95 19.14
N SER A 293 -0.14 -30.13 18.84
CA SER A 293 0.71 -31.12 19.53
C SER A 293 0.76 -30.88 21.04
N HIS A 294 0.96 -29.63 21.46
CA HIS A 294 0.96 -29.24 22.87
C HIS A 294 -0.36 -29.56 23.57
N ALA A 295 -1.50 -29.29 22.92
CA ALA A 295 -2.82 -29.56 23.48
C ALA A 295 -3.16 -31.05 23.57
N ILE A 296 -2.68 -31.86 22.62
CA ILE A 296 -2.80 -33.32 22.68
C ILE A 296 -2.01 -33.87 23.88
N ASN A 297 -0.81 -33.33 24.12
CA ASN A 297 0.07 -33.81 25.20
C ASN A 297 -0.38 -33.37 26.60
N ASN A 298 -1.05 -32.22 26.73
CA ASN A 298 -1.42 -31.62 28.02
C ASN A 298 -2.90 -31.82 28.42
N GLY A 299 -3.67 -32.57 27.63
CA GLY A 299 -5.05 -32.96 27.94
C GLY A 299 -6.10 -31.85 27.74
N PHE A 300 -7.37 -32.18 28.06
CA PHE A 300 -8.56 -31.39 27.72
C PHE A 300 -8.57 -29.93 28.24
N VAL A 301 -7.85 -29.63 29.32
CA VAL A 301 -7.81 -28.28 29.93
C VAL A 301 -7.20 -27.24 28.98
N ALA A 302 -6.29 -27.65 28.09
CA ALA A 302 -5.65 -26.75 27.12
C ALA A 302 -6.54 -26.39 25.91
N TRP A 303 -7.69 -27.07 25.70
CA TRP A 303 -8.46 -26.98 24.46
C TRP A 303 -9.30 -25.71 24.33
N GLY A 304 -9.81 -25.17 25.43
CA GLY A 304 -10.61 -23.93 25.42
C GLY A 304 -9.80 -22.73 24.89
N PRO A 305 -8.69 -22.35 25.54
CA PRO A 305 -7.82 -21.27 25.07
C PRO A 305 -7.17 -21.55 23.70
N LEU A 306 -6.98 -22.82 23.34
CA LEU A 306 -6.43 -23.21 22.04
C LEU A 306 -7.37 -22.87 20.88
N PHE A 307 -8.69 -23.05 21.04
CA PHE A 307 -9.66 -22.87 19.96
C PHE A 307 -9.61 -21.47 19.35
N GLY A 308 -9.58 -20.43 20.19
CA GLY A 308 -9.47 -19.04 19.73
C GLY A 308 -8.17 -18.77 18.98
N LYS A 309 -7.04 -19.28 19.50
CA LYS A 309 -5.73 -19.14 18.85
C LYS A 309 -5.66 -19.83 17.49
N LEU A 310 -6.24 -21.04 17.39
CA LEU A 310 -6.33 -21.77 16.13
C LEU A 310 -7.23 -21.06 15.12
N LEU A 311 -8.35 -20.50 15.55
CA LEU A 311 -9.27 -19.76 14.67
C LEU A 311 -8.57 -18.55 14.03
N PHE A 312 -7.86 -17.74 14.83
CA PHE A 312 -7.14 -16.59 14.28
C PHE A 312 -5.98 -17.00 13.38
N SER A 313 -5.23 -18.04 13.72
CA SER A 313 -4.14 -18.54 12.86
C SER A 313 -4.68 -19.11 11.54
N PHE A 314 -5.80 -19.83 11.61
CA PHE A 314 -6.52 -20.33 10.44
C PHE A 314 -7.02 -19.20 9.54
N TRP A 315 -7.57 -18.12 10.13
CA TRP A 315 -7.97 -16.92 9.38
C TRP A 315 -6.80 -16.36 8.56
N VAL A 316 -5.60 -16.23 9.14
CA VAL A 316 -4.41 -15.75 8.42
C VAL A 316 -4.05 -16.69 7.26
N ILE A 317 -4.01 -18.01 7.51
CA ILE A 317 -3.65 -19.00 6.48
C ILE A 317 -4.65 -18.99 5.33
N VAL A 318 -5.94 -18.88 5.62
CA VAL A 318 -7.00 -18.83 4.61
C VAL A 318 -6.91 -17.57 3.76
N HIS A 319 -6.57 -16.41 4.34
CA HIS A 319 -6.37 -15.18 3.57
C HIS A 319 -5.12 -15.25 2.68
N LEU A 320 -4.07 -15.93 3.15
CA LEU A 320 -2.83 -16.16 2.40
C LEU A 320 -2.87 -17.43 1.52
N TYR A 321 -4.00 -18.15 1.45
CA TYR A 321 -4.11 -19.40 0.69
C TYR A 321 -3.86 -19.24 -0.83
N PRO A 322 -4.34 -18.19 -1.53
CA PRO A 322 -4.03 -18.00 -2.95
C PRO A 322 -2.52 -17.95 -3.21
N PHE A 323 -1.77 -17.44 -2.24
CA PHE A 323 -0.31 -17.41 -2.27
C PHE A 323 0.30 -18.80 -2.13
N LEU A 324 -0.18 -19.59 -1.16
CA LEU A 324 0.20 -21.00 -1.00
C LEU A 324 -0.06 -21.81 -2.28
N LYS A 325 -1.22 -21.60 -2.91
CA LYS A 325 -1.58 -22.25 -4.18
C LYS A 325 -0.65 -21.83 -5.32
N GLY A 326 -0.25 -20.55 -5.35
CA GLY A 326 0.73 -20.04 -6.30
C GLY A 326 2.13 -20.63 -6.12
N MET A 327 2.52 -20.93 -4.87
CA MET A 327 3.80 -21.56 -4.53
C MET A 327 3.86 -23.06 -4.83
N ILE A 328 2.76 -23.78 -4.60
CA ILE A 328 2.65 -25.24 -4.83
C ILE A 328 2.35 -25.57 -6.31
N GLY A 329 1.98 -24.56 -7.11
CA GLY A 329 1.67 -24.71 -8.53
C GLY A 329 2.83 -25.29 -9.35
N ARG A 330 2.56 -26.42 -10.00
CA ARG A 330 3.49 -27.31 -10.73
C ARG A 330 4.38 -26.64 -11.81
N ASN A 331 4.08 -25.40 -12.20
CA ASN A 331 4.81 -24.62 -13.23
C ASN A 331 5.61 -23.42 -12.70
N ASN A 332 5.50 -23.07 -11.42
CA ASN A 332 6.19 -21.91 -10.86
C ASN A 332 7.22 -22.37 -9.82
N ARG A 333 8.50 -22.39 -10.18
CA ARG A 333 9.58 -22.63 -9.22
C ARG A 333 9.63 -21.45 -8.26
N THR A 334 9.04 -21.57 -7.07
CA THR A 334 9.35 -20.66 -5.97
C THR A 334 10.85 -20.74 -5.73
N PRO A 335 11.61 -19.65 -5.91
CA PRO A 335 13.06 -19.74 -5.88
C PRO A 335 13.50 -20.03 -4.45
N THR A 336 14.41 -20.99 -4.29
CA THR A 336 14.92 -21.49 -2.99
C THR A 336 15.33 -20.35 -2.05
N ILE A 337 15.80 -19.24 -2.62
CA ILE A 337 16.16 -18.02 -1.89
C ILE A 337 15.01 -17.46 -1.05
N VAL A 338 13.77 -17.44 -1.54
CA VAL A 338 12.60 -16.94 -0.80
C VAL A 338 12.33 -17.81 0.40
N LEU A 339 12.44 -19.13 0.25
CA LEU A 339 12.21 -20.08 1.32
C LEU A 339 13.27 -19.95 2.42
N VAL A 340 14.55 -19.81 2.06
CA VAL A 340 15.64 -19.58 3.01
C VAL A 340 15.43 -18.26 3.78
N TRP A 341 15.18 -17.14 3.10
CA TRP A 341 14.93 -15.86 3.78
C TRP A 341 13.69 -15.88 4.64
N SER A 342 12.65 -16.60 4.24
CA SER A 342 11.42 -16.72 5.04
C SER A 342 11.66 -17.46 6.36
N ILE A 343 12.45 -18.54 6.32
CA ILE A 343 12.82 -19.29 7.52
C ILE A 343 13.69 -18.43 8.45
N LEU A 344 14.68 -17.72 7.90
CA LEU A 344 15.52 -16.81 8.68
C LEU A 344 14.71 -15.69 9.32
N LEU A 345 13.77 -15.08 8.58
CA LEU A 345 12.96 -13.99 9.07
C LEU A 345 11.94 -14.45 10.12
N ALA A 346 11.30 -15.61 9.91
CA ALA A 346 10.43 -16.23 10.92
C ALA A 346 11.20 -16.49 12.22
N SER A 347 12.43 -17.00 12.11
CA SER A 347 13.31 -17.27 13.25
C SER A 347 13.73 -15.97 13.95
N PHE A 348 14.08 -14.94 13.19
CA PHE A 348 14.42 -13.61 13.73
C PHE A 348 13.25 -12.98 14.48
N PHE A 349 12.05 -12.94 13.91
CA PHE A 349 10.87 -12.38 14.60
C PHE A 349 10.50 -13.19 15.85
N SER A 350 10.66 -14.51 15.82
CA SER A 350 10.47 -15.35 17.01
C SER A 350 11.45 -14.96 18.12
N VAL A 351 12.73 -14.74 17.80
CA VAL A 351 13.77 -14.33 18.77
C VAL A 351 13.57 -12.89 19.25
N LEU A 352 13.26 -11.97 18.34
CA LEU A 352 13.01 -10.56 18.66
C LEU A 352 11.84 -10.42 19.62
N TRP A 353 10.76 -11.17 19.40
CA TRP A 353 9.61 -11.19 20.31
C TRP A 353 9.99 -11.71 21.70
N VAL A 354 10.73 -12.82 21.78
CA VAL A 354 11.23 -13.35 23.07
C VAL A 354 12.07 -12.31 23.81
N LYS A 355 12.87 -11.48 23.11
CA LYS A 355 13.68 -10.43 23.75
C LYS A 355 12.91 -9.19 24.17
N ILE A 356 11.84 -8.85 23.47
CA ILE A 356 11.01 -7.65 23.75
C ILE A 356 9.84 -7.98 24.69
N ASP A 357 9.51 -9.26 24.88
CA ASP A 357 8.37 -9.73 25.66
C ASP A 357 8.31 -9.05 27.05
N PRO A 358 7.39 -8.09 27.28
CA PRO A 358 7.24 -7.45 28.58
C PRO A 358 6.64 -8.39 29.62
N PHE A 359 6.17 -9.58 29.19
CA PHE A 359 5.59 -10.61 30.02
C PHE A 359 6.56 -11.73 30.37
N LEU A 360 7.85 -11.64 30.00
CA LEU A 360 8.87 -12.46 30.63
C LEU A 360 9.28 -11.78 31.94
N PRO A 361 9.21 -12.47 33.10
CA PRO A 361 9.78 -11.93 34.32
C PRO A 361 11.26 -11.69 34.06
N LYS A 362 11.70 -10.43 34.17
CA LYS A 362 13.13 -10.13 34.26
C LYS A 362 13.60 -10.89 35.49
N SER A 363 14.37 -11.94 35.27
CA SER A 363 15.01 -12.70 36.35
C SER A 363 15.99 -11.76 37.04
N ASN A 364 15.52 -10.99 38.02
CA ASN A 364 16.37 -10.54 39.10
C ASN A 364 16.78 -11.82 39.81
N GLY A 365 17.97 -12.33 39.49
CA GLY A 365 18.54 -13.44 40.24
C GLY A 365 18.52 -13.13 41.74
N PRO A 366 18.63 -14.15 42.60
CA PRO A 366 18.70 -13.91 44.04
C PRO A 366 19.82 -12.91 44.32
N ILE A 367 19.57 -11.97 45.24
CA ILE A 367 20.60 -11.06 45.75
C ILE A 367 21.68 -11.97 46.37
N LEU A 368 22.83 -12.05 45.72
CA LEU A 368 23.97 -12.77 46.25
C LEU A 368 24.54 -11.95 47.41
N GLU A 369 24.16 -12.30 48.64
CA GLU A 369 24.88 -11.85 49.83
C GLU A 369 26.17 -12.67 49.96
N GLU A 370 27.28 -12.00 50.24
CA GLU A 370 28.53 -12.65 50.61
C GLU A 370 28.29 -13.53 51.84
N CYS A 371 28.30 -14.85 51.61
CA CYS A 371 28.35 -15.81 52.70
C CYS A 371 29.71 -15.66 53.37
N GLY A 372 29.76 -14.99 54.52
CA GLY A 372 30.96 -14.74 55.34
C GLY A 372 31.58 -16.00 55.95
N LEU A 373 31.61 -17.11 55.20
CA LEU A 373 32.35 -18.31 55.55
C LEU A 373 33.74 -18.19 54.93
N ASP A 374 34.72 -17.94 55.80
CA ASP A 374 36.15 -18.00 55.50
C ASP A 374 36.49 -19.45 55.13
N CYS A 375 36.59 -19.72 53.83
CA CYS A 375 37.02 -21.00 53.30
C CYS A 375 38.55 -21.01 53.21
N ASN A 376 39.21 -21.06 54.36
CA ASN A 376 40.63 -21.43 54.49
C ASN A 376 40.77 -22.87 54.96
#